data_AF-A0AA95F7W0-F1
#
_entry.id   AF-A0AA95F7W0-F1
#
_cell.length_a   1.000
_cell.length_b   1.000
_cell.length_c   1.000
_cell.angle_alpha   90.00
_cell.angle_beta   90.00
_cell.angle_gamma   90.00
#
_symmetry.space_group_name_H-M   'P 1'
#
loop_
_entity.id
_entity.type
_entity.pdbx_description
1 polymer ?
#
loop_
_entity_poly.entity_id
_entity_poly.type
_entity_poly.pdbx_seq_one_letter_code
_entity_poly.pdbx_strand_id
1 'polypeptide(L)'
;MTTTELSRRAAVDVLGGEPDDATLRRFLHGLPGVDAVGLEQRAAGLGTRSIKTTSKAWALDTIIRLIDLTTLEGADTPGKVRSLVAKAKNPDAADPSTPKVAAVCVYGDMVPDAVGALGALHGDPDDGLISVAAVATAFPSGRSSLAIKLADTAEAVAAGADEIDMVIDRGAFLSGRYGLVFDQIAQVKEACRRADGSSASLKVILETGELNTYDNIKRASWLGILAGGDFIKTSTGKVQPAATLPTTLLMLETVRDWHRGTGEKIGVKPAGGIRTSKDAVKYLVTVAETVGEEWLQPHLFRFGASSLLNDVLLQRQKLTTGHYSGPDYVTID
;
A
#
# COMPACT_ATOMS: atom_id res chain seq x y z
N MET A 1 -4.00 -24.24 13.68
CA MET A 1 -3.12 -24.02 12.52
C MET A 1 -2.61 -22.59 12.58
N THR A 2 -1.32 -22.36 12.37
CA THR A 2 -0.73 -21.00 12.30
C THR A 2 -1.17 -20.29 11.01
N THR A 3 -1.01 -18.96 10.88
CA THR A 3 -1.21 -18.30 9.55
C THR A 3 -0.24 -18.87 8.54
N THR A 4 1.00 -19.12 8.94
CA THR A 4 1.99 -19.71 8.05
C THR A 4 1.47 -21.02 7.45
N GLU A 5 0.83 -21.89 8.24
CA GLU A 5 0.19 -23.11 7.73
C GLU A 5 -1.01 -22.83 6.82
N LEU A 6 -1.82 -21.80 7.11
CA LEU A 6 -2.97 -21.42 6.28
C LEU A 6 -2.57 -20.81 4.94
N SER A 7 -1.64 -19.84 4.94
CA SER A 7 -1.07 -19.23 3.73
C SER A 7 -0.31 -20.28 2.91
N ARG A 8 0.44 -21.16 3.57
CA ARG A 8 1.12 -22.27 2.89
C ARG A 8 0.13 -23.23 2.25
N ARG A 9 -0.99 -23.56 2.92
CA ARG A 9 -2.04 -24.41 2.34
C ARG A 9 -2.71 -23.75 1.13
N ALA A 10 -3.09 -22.48 1.24
CA ALA A 10 -3.67 -21.73 0.12
C ALA A 10 -2.69 -21.65 -1.06
N ALA A 11 -1.39 -21.45 -0.79
CA ALA A 11 -0.35 -21.50 -1.81
C ALA A 11 -0.24 -22.90 -2.44
N VAL A 12 -0.27 -23.98 -1.66
CA VAL A 12 -0.22 -25.36 -2.17
C VAL A 12 -1.38 -25.64 -3.12
N ASP A 13 -2.58 -25.18 -2.81
CA ASP A 13 -3.76 -25.37 -3.67
C ASP A 13 -3.59 -24.67 -5.03
N VAL A 14 -2.98 -23.48 -5.06
CA VAL A 14 -2.70 -22.73 -6.29
C VAL A 14 -1.50 -23.31 -7.06
N LEU A 15 -0.46 -23.74 -6.36
CA LEU A 15 0.82 -24.18 -6.94
C LEU A 15 0.81 -25.67 -7.36
N GLY A 16 -0.10 -26.47 -6.79
CA GLY A 16 -0.12 -27.93 -6.96
C GLY A 16 1.09 -28.63 -6.32
N GLY A 17 1.68 -28.04 -5.27
CA GLY A 17 2.87 -28.54 -4.59
C GLY A 17 3.39 -27.58 -3.52
N GLU A 18 4.35 -28.03 -2.72
CA GLU A 18 4.99 -27.20 -1.69
C GLU A 18 5.64 -25.94 -2.29
N PRO A 19 5.56 -24.77 -1.63
CA PRO A 19 6.13 -23.51 -2.12
C PRO A 19 7.65 -23.45 -1.94
N ASP A 20 8.37 -24.45 -2.46
CA ASP A 20 9.84 -24.45 -2.56
C ASP A 20 10.32 -23.69 -3.81
N ASP A 21 11.64 -23.50 -3.91
CA ASP A 21 12.26 -22.78 -5.03
C ASP A 21 11.91 -23.39 -6.40
N ALA A 22 11.80 -24.72 -6.50
CA ALA A 22 11.53 -25.40 -7.76
C ALA A 22 10.08 -25.18 -8.21
N THR A 23 9.13 -25.39 -7.31
CA THR A 23 7.70 -25.21 -7.55
C THR A 23 7.37 -23.75 -7.83
N LEU A 24 7.87 -22.82 -6.99
CA LEU A 24 7.66 -21.39 -7.19
C LEU A 24 8.29 -20.92 -8.49
N ARG A 25 9.51 -21.36 -8.83
CA ARG A 25 10.14 -21.01 -10.11
C ARG A 25 9.31 -21.50 -11.29
N ARG A 26 8.86 -22.76 -11.28
CA ARG A 26 8.01 -23.33 -12.33
C ARG A 26 6.73 -22.50 -12.50
N PHE A 27 6.05 -22.17 -11.41
CA PHE A 27 4.82 -21.37 -11.43
C PHE A 27 5.07 -19.94 -11.94
N LEU A 28 6.00 -19.21 -11.31
CA LEU A 28 6.27 -17.80 -11.61
C LEU A 28 6.81 -17.58 -13.03
N HIS A 29 7.61 -18.50 -13.55
CA HIS A 29 8.08 -18.44 -14.94
C HIS A 29 7.07 -19.03 -15.94
N GLY A 30 6.07 -19.77 -15.46
CA GLY A 30 4.92 -20.23 -16.24
C GLY A 30 3.81 -19.19 -16.39
N LEU A 31 3.84 -18.09 -15.63
CA LEU A 31 2.91 -16.97 -15.79
C LEU A 31 3.02 -16.39 -17.21
N PRO A 32 1.90 -15.97 -17.84
CA PRO A 32 1.95 -15.28 -19.12
C PRO A 32 2.83 -14.04 -19.04
N GLY A 33 3.71 -13.88 -20.03
CA GLY A 33 4.58 -12.70 -20.13
C GLY A 33 3.78 -11.41 -20.25
N VAL A 34 4.38 -10.30 -19.85
CA VAL A 34 3.76 -8.97 -19.93
C VAL A 34 4.08 -8.32 -21.27
N ASP A 35 3.05 -7.99 -22.06
CA ASP A 35 3.18 -7.09 -23.20
C ASP A 35 3.41 -5.66 -22.69
N ALA A 36 4.68 -5.25 -22.62
CA ALA A 36 5.07 -3.95 -22.11
C ALA A 36 4.45 -2.79 -22.89
N VAL A 37 4.37 -2.91 -24.23
CA VAL A 37 3.83 -1.86 -25.10
C VAL A 37 2.33 -1.74 -24.88
N GLY A 38 1.60 -2.86 -24.86
CA GLY A 38 0.17 -2.90 -24.58
C GLY A 38 -0.17 -2.35 -23.20
N LEU A 39 0.61 -2.72 -22.17
CA LEU A 39 0.43 -2.23 -20.80
C LEU A 39 0.60 -0.71 -20.73
N GLU A 40 1.67 -0.18 -21.31
CA GLU A 40 1.94 1.26 -21.32
C GLU A 40 0.89 2.05 -22.10
N GLN A 41 0.46 1.53 -23.27
CA GLN A 41 -0.61 2.14 -24.05
C GLN A 41 -1.95 2.13 -23.30
N ARG A 42 -2.29 1.03 -22.62
CA ARG A 42 -3.51 0.94 -21.81
C ARG A 42 -3.46 1.93 -20.65
N ALA A 43 -2.35 2.00 -19.92
CA ALA A 43 -2.16 2.95 -18.83
C ALA A 43 -2.25 4.41 -19.33
N ALA A 44 -1.60 4.73 -20.45
CA ALA A 44 -1.68 6.06 -21.07
C ALA A 44 -3.13 6.39 -21.46
N GLY A 45 -3.84 5.46 -22.10
CA GLY A 45 -5.25 5.62 -22.48
C GLY A 45 -6.14 5.90 -21.27
N LEU A 46 -5.99 5.12 -20.18
CA LEU A 46 -6.71 5.35 -18.92
C LEU A 46 -6.38 6.73 -18.33
N GLY A 47 -5.12 7.16 -18.40
CA GLY A 47 -4.66 8.45 -17.91
C GLY A 47 -5.24 9.68 -18.64
N THR A 48 -5.85 9.49 -19.81
CA THR A 48 -6.55 10.56 -20.56
C THR A 48 -8.02 10.71 -20.21
N ARG A 49 -8.60 9.74 -19.49
CA ARG A 49 -10.02 9.76 -19.10
C ARG A 49 -10.26 10.95 -18.17
N SER A 50 -11.22 11.79 -18.55
CA SER A 50 -11.64 12.92 -17.73
C SER A 50 -12.88 12.54 -16.94
N ILE A 51 -12.92 12.92 -15.67
CA ILE A 51 -14.12 12.83 -14.84
C ILE A 51 -14.92 14.13 -14.95
N LYS A 52 -16.25 14.04 -14.91
CA LYS A 52 -17.11 15.22 -14.90
C LYS A 52 -16.84 16.07 -13.66
N THR A 53 -17.02 17.38 -13.76
CA THR A 53 -16.89 18.30 -12.60
C THR A 53 -17.78 17.86 -11.43
N THR A 54 -18.99 17.39 -11.71
CA THR A 54 -19.93 16.85 -10.71
C THR A 54 -19.38 15.65 -9.96
N SER A 55 -18.49 14.87 -10.59
CA SER A 55 -17.82 13.71 -9.99
C SER A 55 -16.48 14.07 -9.34
N LYS A 56 -15.95 15.28 -9.58
CA LYS A 56 -14.65 15.70 -9.07
C LYS A 56 -14.66 15.84 -7.55
N ALA A 57 -15.74 16.37 -6.97
CA ALA A 57 -15.88 16.47 -5.51
C ALA A 57 -15.79 15.08 -4.85
N TRP A 58 -16.58 14.13 -5.35
CA TRP A 58 -16.52 12.73 -4.92
C TRP A 58 -15.10 12.15 -5.06
N ALA A 59 -14.44 12.37 -6.20
CA ALA A 59 -13.11 11.82 -6.43
C ALA A 59 -12.07 12.39 -5.46
N LEU A 60 -12.13 13.69 -5.13
CA LEU A 60 -11.21 14.29 -4.16
C LEU A 60 -11.44 13.73 -2.75
N ASP A 61 -12.69 13.62 -2.31
CA ASP A 61 -13.02 13.03 -1.01
C ASP A 61 -12.61 11.54 -0.95
N THR A 62 -12.82 10.79 -2.03
CA THR A 62 -12.36 9.40 -2.15
C THR A 62 -10.84 9.31 -2.10
N ILE A 63 -10.10 10.21 -2.77
CA ILE A 63 -8.63 10.23 -2.66
C ILE A 63 -8.21 10.43 -1.20
N ILE A 64 -8.79 11.40 -0.48
CA ILE A 64 -8.46 11.64 0.93
C ILE A 64 -8.69 10.38 1.76
N ARG A 65 -9.87 9.74 1.62
CA ARG A 65 -10.23 8.51 2.35
C ARG A 65 -9.33 7.32 2.06
N LEU A 66 -8.55 7.34 0.98
CA LEU A 66 -7.66 6.25 0.59
C LEU A 66 -6.18 6.59 0.85
N ILE A 67 -5.86 7.76 1.42
CA ILE A 67 -4.47 8.13 1.72
C ILE A 67 -3.95 7.42 2.97
N ASP A 68 -2.76 6.84 2.86
CA ASP A 68 -1.86 6.55 3.97
C ASP A 68 -0.91 7.75 4.11
N LEU A 69 -1.23 8.67 5.02
CA LEU A 69 -0.49 9.92 5.22
C LEU A 69 0.84 9.60 5.92
N THR A 70 1.95 9.80 5.22
CA THR A 70 3.22 9.17 5.59
C THR A 70 4.28 10.18 5.99
N THR A 71 4.98 9.92 7.10
CA THR A 71 6.30 10.51 7.41
C THR A 71 7.28 9.40 7.73
N LEU A 72 8.42 9.38 7.03
CA LEU A 72 9.44 8.33 7.15
C LEU A 72 10.82 8.94 6.96
N GLU A 73 11.10 10.00 7.69
CA GLU A 73 12.40 10.68 7.67
C GLU A 73 13.21 10.31 8.92
N GLY A 74 14.52 10.15 8.77
CA GLY A 74 15.39 9.83 9.91
C GLY A 74 15.44 10.93 10.99
N ALA A 75 14.88 12.11 10.69
CA ALA A 75 14.72 13.23 11.62
C ALA A 75 13.31 13.33 12.22
N ASP A 76 12.44 12.34 11.98
CA ASP A 76 11.11 12.30 12.58
C ASP A 76 11.21 12.32 14.12
N THR A 77 10.27 13.03 14.72
CA THR A 77 10.16 13.18 16.17
C THR A 77 8.74 12.86 16.61
N PRO A 78 8.53 12.54 17.90
CA PRO A 78 7.19 12.43 18.47
C PRO A 78 6.29 13.65 18.15
N GLY A 79 6.87 14.86 18.14
CA GLY A 79 6.15 16.08 17.78
C GLY A 79 5.69 16.11 16.31
N LYS A 80 6.57 15.70 15.38
CA LYS A 80 6.24 15.59 13.96
C LYS A 80 5.13 14.57 13.71
N VAL A 81 5.20 13.42 14.38
CA VAL A 81 4.18 12.36 14.30
C VAL A 81 2.83 12.85 14.84
N ARG A 82 2.81 13.56 15.97
CA ARG A 82 1.57 14.17 16.49
C ARG A 82 0.97 15.19 15.53
N SER A 83 1.80 16.00 14.86
CA SER A 83 1.33 16.96 13.84
C SER A 83 0.75 16.24 12.61
N LEU A 84 1.41 15.18 12.14
CA LEU A 84 0.90 14.31 11.07
C LEU A 84 -0.48 13.74 11.42
N VAL A 85 -0.62 13.22 12.64
CA VAL A 85 -1.89 12.67 13.14
C VAL A 85 -2.97 13.75 13.28
N ALA A 86 -2.62 14.95 13.77
CA ALA A 86 -3.57 16.06 13.83
C ALA A 86 -4.15 16.39 12.44
N LYS A 87 -3.28 16.40 11.42
CA LYS A 87 -3.69 16.58 10.02
C LYS A 87 -4.50 15.39 9.49
N ALA A 88 -4.14 14.16 9.83
CA ALA A 88 -4.89 12.96 9.44
C ALA A 88 -6.35 12.99 9.97
N LYS A 89 -6.54 13.46 11.21
CA LYS A 89 -7.84 13.57 11.88
C LYS A 89 -8.69 14.70 11.35
N ASN A 90 -8.06 15.81 10.99
CA ASN A 90 -8.72 17.03 10.52
C ASN A 90 -7.93 17.65 9.35
N PRO A 91 -8.04 17.08 8.14
CA PRO A 91 -7.21 17.52 7.02
C PRO A 91 -7.40 18.97 6.62
N ASP A 92 -8.65 19.47 6.69
CA ASP A 92 -8.97 20.88 6.48
C ASP A 92 -9.68 21.46 7.70
N ALA A 93 -8.97 22.25 8.50
CA ALA A 93 -9.53 22.85 9.69
C ALA A 93 -10.64 23.88 9.41
N ALA A 94 -10.72 24.41 8.18
CA ALA A 94 -11.76 25.35 7.78
C ALA A 94 -13.03 24.64 7.28
N ASP A 95 -12.96 23.34 6.97
CA ASP A 95 -14.11 22.56 6.51
C ASP A 95 -14.19 21.18 7.21
N PRO A 96 -14.96 21.08 8.32
CA PRO A 96 -15.17 19.84 9.06
C PRO A 96 -15.84 18.71 8.26
N SER A 97 -16.40 18.99 7.07
CA SER A 97 -16.94 17.95 6.18
C SER A 97 -15.85 17.20 5.41
N THR A 98 -14.61 17.70 5.44
CA THR A 98 -13.46 17.02 4.83
C THR A 98 -13.26 15.66 5.49
N PRO A 99 -13.22 14.56 4.71
CA PRO A 99 -13.05 13.23 5.28
C PRO A 99 -11.67 13.07 5.91
N LYS A 100 -11.55 12.11 6.83
CA LYS A 100 -10.27 11.67 7.38
C LYS A 100 -9.50 10.85 6.34
N VAL A 101 -8.20 10.74 6.53
CA VAL A 101 -7.36 9.80 5.76
C VAL A 101 -7.56 8.36 6.26
N ALA A 102 -7.17 7.35 5.46
CA ALA A 102 -7.31 5.95 5.87
C ALA A 102 -6.35 5.58 7.01
N ALA A 103 -5.10 6.03 6.89
CA ALA A 103 -4.06 5.68 7.84
C ALA A 103 -3.02 6.78 7.95
N VAL A 104 -2.25 6.73 9.04
CA VAL A 104 -0.92 7.33 9.11
C VAL A 104 0.14 6.25 8.96
N CYS A 105 1.26 6.55 8.29
CA CYS A 105 2.37 5.62 8.13
C CYS A 105 3.66 6.21 8.71
N VAL A 106 4.25 5.50 9.68
CA VAL A 106 5.40 5.94 10.48
C VAL A 106 6.44 4.82 10.66
N TYR A 107 7.58 5.12 11.28
CA TYR A 107 8.51 4.09 11.76
C TYR A 107 7.94 3.34 12.97
N GLY A 108 8.36 2.07 13.15
CA GLY A 108 7.84 1.19 14.21
C GLY A 108 7.98 1.75 15.63
N ASP A 109 9.08 2.44 15.93
CA ASP A 109 9.33 3.09 17.23
C ASP A 109 8.39 4.27 17.50
N MET A 110 7.81 4.87 16.46
CA MET A 110 6.88 5.99 16.53
C MET A 110 5.41 5.58 16.61
N VAL A 111 5.11 4.28 16.53
CA VAL A 111 3.74 3.75 16.63
C VAL A 111 3.03 4.21 17.92
N PRO A 112 3.65 4.14 19.12
CA PRO A 112 2.98 4.58 20.34
C PRO A 112 2.56 6.05 20.32
N ASP A 113 3.38 6.92 19.73
CA ASP A 113 3.06 8.34 19.57
C ASP A 113 1.87 8.56 18.61
N ALA A 114 1.82 7.80 17.51
CA ALA A 114 0.71 7.87 16.57
C ALA A 114 -0.60 7.37 17.19
N VAL A 115 -0.57 6.20 17.84
CA VAL A 115 -1.72 5.60 18.54
C VAL A 115 -2.23 6.54 19.64
N GLY A 116 -1.34 7.05 20.49
CA GLY A 116 -1.70 7.98 21.56
C GLY A 116 -2.33 9.28 21.05
N ALA A 117 -1.84 9.81 19.92
CA ALA A 117 -2.39 11.02 19.30
C ALA A 117 -3.75 10.80 18.62
N LEU A 118 -3.98 9.61 18.06
CA LEU A 118 -5.27 9.23 17.49
C LEU A 118 -6.33 9.05 18.59
N GLY A 119 -5.98 8.40 19.69
CA GLY A 119 -6.89 8.10 20.79
C GLY A 119 -8.07 7.27 20.30
N ALA A 120 -9.30 7.72 20.58
CA ALA A 120 -10.52 7.01 20.18
C ALA A 120 -10.76 6.92 18.65
N LEU A 121 -9.95 7.60 17.83
CA LEU A 121 -10.01 7.49 16.36
C LEU A 121 -9.06 6.43 15.79
N HIS A 122 -8.32 5.70 16.62
CA HIS A 122 -7.45 4.61 16.20
C HIS A 122 -8.27 3.35 15.88
N GLY A 123 -8.11 2.77 14.69
CA GLY A 123 -8.73 1.51 14.29
C GLY A 123 -8.96 1.38 12.78
N ASP A 124 -10.00 0.64 12.40
CA ASP A 124 -10.29 0.30 11.00
C ASP A 124 -10.86 1.50 10.20
N PRO A 125 -10.23 1.91 9.09
CA PRO A 125 -10.71 3.01 8.27
C PRO A 125 -12.04 2.73 7.57
N ASP A 126 -12.43 1.48 7.36
CA ASP A 126 -13.75 1.15 6.83
C ASP A 126 -14.88 1.50 7.83
N ASP A 127 -14.56 1.56 9.13
CA ASP A 127 -15.45 2.05 10.19
C ASP A 127 -15.37 3.57 10.42
N GLY A 128 -14.64 4.30 9.55
CA GLY A 128 -14.44 5.75 9.67
C GLY A 128 -13.43 6.17 10.75
N LEU A 129 -12.61 5.23 11.21
CA LEU A 129 -11.43 5.44 12.06
C LEU A 129 -10.18 5.67 11.19
N ILE A 130 -9.00 5.71 11.81
CA ILE A 130 -7.70 5.88 11.14
C ILE A 130 -6.77 4.79 11.65
N SER A 131 -6.20 4.00 10.73
CA SER A 131 -5.22 2.99 11.08
C SER A 131 -3.83 3.59 11.33
N VAL A 132 -3.03 2.90 12.15
CA VAL A 132 -1.58 3.14 12.23
C VAL A 132 -0.83 2.07 11.44
N ALA A 133 -0.23 2.48 10.33
CA ALA A 133 0.71 1.66 9.57
C ALA A 133 2.14 1.91 10.04
N ALA A 134 2.92 0.85 10.18
CA ALA A 134 4.35 0.93 10.44
C ALA A 134 5.16 0.33 9.29
N VAL A 135 6.22 1.00 8.85
CA VAL A 135 7.25 0.30 8.08
C VAL A 135 8.09 -0.57 9.00
N ALA A 136 8.37 -1.79 8.57
CA ALA A 136 9.16 -2.75 9.32
C ALA A 136 10.10 -3.52 8.37
N THR A 137 10.75 -4.55 8.90
CA THR A 137 11.61 -5.50 8.17
C THR A 137 12.88 -4.86 7.60
N ALA A 138 13.51 -3.96 8.36
CA ALA A 138 14.71 -3.21 7.95
C ALA A 138 14.48 -2.27 6.74
N PHE A 139 13.35 -1.54 6.78
CA PHE A 139 13.04 -0.48 5.83
C PHE A 139 14.16 0.60 5.78
N PRO A 140 14.48 1.18 4.61
CA PRO A 140 13.88 0.92 3.28
C PRO A 140 14.56 -0.21 2.51
N SER A 141 15.65 -0.77 3.02
CA SER A 141 16.46 -1.74 2.27
C SER A 141 15.83 -3.13 2.20
N GLY A 142 15.09 -3.56 3.23
CA GLY A 142 14.66 -4.95 3.38
C GLY A 142 15.82 -5.91 3.67
N ARG A 143 17.02 -5.41 4.02
CA ARG A 143 18.26 -6.17 4.13
C ARG A 143 18.70 -6.30 5.59
N SER A 144 18.19 -7.34 6.25
CA SER A 144 18.64 -7.78 7.57
C SER A 144 18.38 -9.28 7.71
N SER A 145 18.87 -9.88 8.80
CA SER A 145 18.53 -11.26 9.14
C SER A 145 17.02 -11.41 9.38
N LEU A 146 16.47 -12.60 9.12
CA LEU A 146 15.06 -12.87 9.37
C LEU A 146 14.68 -12.62 10.83
N ALA A 147 15.54 -13.00 11.79
CA ALA A 147 15.28 -12.77 13.21
C ALA A 147 15.04 -11.28 13.54
N ILE A 148 15.85 -10.38 12.97
CA ILE A 148 15.66 -8.94 13.14
C ILE A 148 14.37 -8.46 12.46
N LYS A 149 14.06 -8.95 11.26
CA LYS A 149 12.81 -8.59 10.57
C LYS A 149 11.57 -8.98 11.39
N LEU A 150 11.58 -10.17 11.98
CA LEU A 150 10.47 -10.66 12.80
C LEU A 150 10.35 -9.90 14.12
N ALA A 151 11.46 -9.59 14.78
CA ALA A 151 11.47 -8.78 16.00
C ALA A 151 10.90 -7.37 15.72
N ASP A 152 11.39 -6.69 14.68
CA ASP A 152 10.93 -5.37 14.24
C ASP A 152 9.41 -5.35 13.97
N THR A 153 8.89 -6.36 13.24
CA THR A 153 7.45 -6.52 13.03
C THR A 153 6.68 -6.75 14.33
N ALA A 154 7.14 -7.68 15.18
CA ALA A 154 6.44 -8.01 16.42
C ALA A 154 6.41 -6.82 17.39
N GLU A 155 7.48 -6.03 17.46
CA GLU A 155 7.55 -4.81 18.27
C GLU A 155 6.55 -3.75 17.77
N ALA A 156 6.49 -3.50 16.47
CA ALA A 156 5.51 -2.56 15.90
C ALA A 156 4.05 -2.99 16.13
N VAL A 157 3.76 -4.29 15.98
CA VAL A 157 2.43 -4.86 16.25
C VAL A 157 2.06 -4.75 17.72
N ALA A 158 3.00 -5.07 18.62
CA ALA A 158 2.80 -4.95 20.08
C ALA A 158 2.63 -3.49 20.52
N ALA A 159 3.26 -2.54 19.82
CA ALA A 159 3.08 -1.11 20.02
C ALA A 159 1.71 -0.59 19.54
N GLY A 160 0.95 -1.40 18.80
CA GLY A 160 -0.40 -1.09 18.36
C GLY A 160 -0.54 -0.78 16.87
N ALA A 161 0.43 -1.11 16.02
CA ALA A 161 0.27 -0.95 14.58
C ALA A 161 -0.86 -1.85 14.06
N ASP A 162 -1.80 -1.28 13.30
CA ASP A 162 -2.87 -1.99 12.60
C ASP A 162 -2.38 -2.62 11.30
N GLU A 163 -1.30 -2.07 10.73
CA GLU A 163 -0.81 -2.43 9.42
C GLU A 163 0.73 -2.43 9.40
N ILE A 164 1.33 -3.40 8.70
CA ILE A 164 2.78 -3.53 8.54
C ILE A 164 3.14 -3.44 7.07
N ASP A 165 4.00 -2.49 6.73
CA ASP A 165 4.57 -2.31 5.40
C ASP A 165 5.97 -2.97 5.36
N MET A 166 6.05 -4.21 4.86
CA MET A 166 7.30 -4.97 4.77
C MET A 166 8.00 -4.79 3.42
N VAL A 167 9.34 -4.84 3.37
CA VAL A 167 10.10 -4.80 2.11
C VAL A 167 10.66 -6.18 1.80
N ILE A 168 10.41 -6.70 0.59
CA ILE A 168 10.95 -7.99 0.16
C ILE A 168 12.49 -7.96 0.03
N ASP A 169 13.14 -9.11 0.19
CA ASP A 169 14.56 -9.25 -0.18
C ASP A 169 14.69 -9.30 -1.71
N ARG A 170 14.81 -8.11 -2.32
CA ARG A 170 15.05 -7.94 -3.76
C ARG A 170 16.24 -8.75 -4.26
N GLY A 171 17.32 -8.84 -3.47
CA GLY A 171 18.50 -9.59 -3.83
C GLY A 171 18.22 -11.09 -3.92
N ALA A 172 17.47 -11.64 -2.97
CA ALA A 172 16.99 -13.02 -3.03
C ALA A 172 16.09 -13.24 -4.27
N PHE A 173 15.10 -12.37 -4.48
CA PHE A 173 14.19 -12.45 -5.62
C PHE A 173 14.93 -12.43 -6.98
N LEU A 174 15.82 -11.47 -7.19
CA LEU A 174 16.58 -11.31 -8.44
C LEU A 174 17.58 -12.45 -8.65
N SER A 175 18.07 -13.08 -7.58
CA SER A 175 18.89 -14.30 -7.64
C SER A 175 18.06 -15.59 -7.86
N GLY A 176 16.73 -15.48 -7.94
CA GLY A 176 15.82 -16.60 -8.14
C GLY A 176 15.62 -17.51 -6.92
N ARG A 177 15.92 -17.00 -5.72
CA ARG A 177 15.65 -17.66 -4.43
C ARG A 177 14.25 -17.28 -3.95
N TYR A 178 13.23 -17.74 -4.67
CA TYR A 178 11.83 -17.37 -4.45
C TYR A 178 11.24 -17.96 -3.17
N GLY A 179 11.61 -19.18 -2.81
CA GLY A 179 11.21 -19.84 -1.55
C GLY A 179 11.70 -19.06 -0.34
N LEU A 180 12.92 -18.51 -0.38
CA LEU A 180 13.40 -17.64 0.69
C LEU A 180 12.54 -16.38 0.83
N VAL A 181 12.13 -15.75 -0.27
CA VAL A 181 11.27 -14.56 -0.24
C VAL A 181 9.86 -14.93 0.26
N PHE A 182 9.30 -16.04 -0.22
CA PHE A 182 8.02 -16.59 0.26
C PHE A 182 8.05 -16.82 1.77
N ASP A 183 9.03 -17.57 2.27
CA ASP A 183 9.15 -17.92 3.68
C ASP A 183 9.34 -16.68 4.57
N GLN A 184 10.05 -15.66 4.08
CA GLN A 184 10.17 -14.38 4.80
C GLN A 184 8.81 -13.70 4.93
N ILE A 185 8.04 -13.59 3.83
CA ILE A 185 6.72 -12.94 3.84
C ILE A 185 5.76 -13.72 4.74
N ALA A 186 5.70 -15.05 4.60
CA ALA A 186 4.79 -15.89 5.37
C ALA A 186 5.09 -15.88 6.88
N GLN A 187 6.35 -15.75 7.28
CA GLN A 187 6.72 -15.61 8.70
C GLN A 187 6.46 -14.20 9.23
N VAL A 188 6.67 -13.16 8.42
CA VAL A 188 6.28 -11.78 8.80
C VAL A 188 4.76 -11.68 8.96
N LYS A 189 3.99 -12.32 8.08
CA LYS A 189 2.52 -12.41 8.22
C LYS A 189 2.09 -13.10 9.52
N GLU A 190 2.83 -14.12 9.96
CA GLU A 190 2.57 -14.74 11.26
C GLU A 190 2.94 -13.82 12.42
N ALA A 191 4.04 -13.08 12.32
CA ALA A 191 4.44 -12.08 13.32
C ALA A 191 3.43 -10.91 13.42
N CYS A 192 2.57 -10.71 12.41
CA CYS A 192 1.47 -9.76 12.47
C CYS A 192 0.30 -10.18 13.39
N ARG A 193 0.24 -11.45 13.83
CA ARG A 193 -0.83 -11.93 14.71
C ARG A 193 -0.71 -11.34 16.12
N ARG A 194 -1.86 -11.07 16.72
CA ARG A 194 -1.99 -10.68 18.12
C ARG A 194 -2.53 -11.84 18.96
N ALA A 195 -2.30 -11.76 20.27
CA ALA A 195 -2.74 -12.78 21.22
C ALA A 195 -4.27 -12.93 21.31
N ASP A 196 -5.02 -11.88 20.95
CA ASP A 196 -6.49 -11.87 20.93
C ASP A 196 -7.09 -12.51 19.66
N GLY A 197 -6.26 -13.01 18.75
CA GLY A 197 -6.67 -13.63 17.49
C GLY A 197 -6.83 -12.65 16.34
N SER A 198 -6.77 -11.33 16.57
CA SER A 198 -6.67 -10.33 15.52
C SER A 198 -5.29 -10.36 14.85
N SER A 199 -5.14 -9.65 13.73
CA SER A 199 -3.86 -9.53 13.03
C SER A 199 -3.72 -8.11 12.48
N ALA A 200 -2.50 -7.60 12.44
CA ALA A 200 -2.20 -6.48 11.58
C ALA A 200 -2.26 -6.91 10.10
N SER A 201 -2.69 -6.00 9.22
CA SER A 201 -2.67 -6.21 7.77
C SER A 201 -1.24 -6.06 7.24
N LEU A 202 -0.77 -7.00 6.42
CA LEU A 202 0.55 -7.01 5.82
C LEU A 202 0.52 -6.44 4.40
N LYS A 203 1.20 -5.32 4.20
CA LYS A 203 1.46 -4.72 2.88
C LYS A 203 2.87 -5.09 2.43
N VAL A 204 2.97 -5.85 1.34
CA VAL A 204 4.25 -6.32 0.80
C VAL A 204 4.78 -5.32 -0.22
N ILE A 205 5.81 -4.55 0.16
CA ILE A 205 6.53 -3.64 -0.73
C ILE A 205 7.45 -4.44 -1.64
N LEU A 206 7.16 -4.38 -2.93
CA LEU A 206 7.93 -5.08 -3.98
C LEU A 206 9.18 -4.30 -4.41
N GLU A 207 9.17 -2.99 -4.20
CA GLU A 207 10.08 -2.02 -4.80
C GLU A 207 10.23 -2.19 -6.32
N THR A 208 9.11 -1.99 -7.02
CA THR A 208 8.97 -2.21 -8.46
C THR A 208 10.02 -1.48 -9.30
N GLY A 209 10.54 -0.34 -8.84
CA GLY A 209 11.60 0.40 -9.52
C GLY A 209 12.93 -0.34 -9.67
N GLU A 210 13.17 -1.36 -8.86
CA GLU A 210 14.42 -2.16 -8.87
C GLU A 210 14.23 -3.60 -9.38
N LEU A 211 13.01 -3.95 -9.79
CA LEU A 211 12.71 -5.28 -10.32
C LEU A 211 13.04 -5.43 -11.82
N ASN A 212 13.49 -4.34 -12.46
CA ASN A 212 13.99 -4.24 -13.85
C ASN A 212 12.94 -4.45 -14.96
N THR A 213 12.01 -5.39 -14.81
CA THR A 213 11.04 -5.75 -15.86
C THR A 213 9.62 -5.86 -15.32
N TYR A 214 8.61 -5.64 -16.18
CA TYR A 214 7.22 -5.88 -15.83
C TYR A 214 6.94 -7.35 -15.49
N ASP A 215 7.61 -8.31 -16.15
CA ASP A 215 7.48 -9.73 -15.77
C ASP A 215 7.93 -9.98 -14.32
N ASN A 216 9.02 -9.35 -13.89
CA ASN A 216 9.49 -9.47 -12.51
C ASN A 216 8.53 -8.80 -11.52
N ILE A 217 7.93 -7.67 -11.88
CA ILE A 217 6.88 -7.03 -11.06
C ILE A 217 5.67 -7.96 -10.91
N LYS A 218 5.21 -8.56 -12.01
CA LYS A 218 4.11 -9.55 -11.98
C LYS A 218 4.45 -10.74 -11.10
N ARG A 219 5.64 -11.32 -11.27
CA ARG A 219 6.12 -12.46 -10.45
C ARG A 219 6.23 -12.11 -8.97
N ALA A 220 6.80 -10.95 -8.64
CA ALA A 220 6.91 -10.50 -7.26
C ALA A 220 5.52 -10.24 -6.64
N SER A 221 4.58 -9.71 -7.42
CA SER A 221 3.19 -9.51 -7.01
C SER A 221 2.52 -10.85 -6.66
N TRP A 222 2.58 -11.84 -7.57
CA TRP A 222 2.06 -13.19 -7.31
C TRP A 222 2.73 -13.84 -6.10
N LEU A 223 4.05 -13.72 -5.97
CA LEU A 223 4.80 -14.26 -4.84
C LEU A 223 4.37 -13.64 -3.49
N GLY A 224 4.15 -12.33 -3.46
CA GLY A 224 3.65 -11.63 -2.26
C GLY A 224 2.26 -12.08 -1.85
N ILE A 225 1.37 -12.29 -2.83
CA ILE A 225 0.01 -12.78 -2.60
C ILE A 225 0.01 -14.23 -2.10
N LEU A 226 0.73 -15.11 -2.80
CA LEU A 226 0.86 -16.53 -2.42
C LEU A 226 1.38 -16.69 -0.99
N ALA A 227 2.29 -15.82 -0.56
CA ALA A 227 2.85 -15.86 0.80
C ALA A 227 1.95 -15.24 1.88
N GLY A 228 0.76 -14.73 1.53
CA GLY A 228 -0.25 -14.23 2.46
C GLY A 228 -0.25 -12.73 2.71
N GLY A 229 0.30 -11.92 1.79
CA GLY A 229 0.18 -10.46 1.85
C GLY A 229 -1.25 -10.00 1.58
N ASP A 230 -1.81 -9.17 2.45
CA ASP A 230 -3.16 -8.60 2.28
C ASP A 230 -3.16 -7.45 1.25
N PHE A 231 -2.00 -6.81 1.08
CA PHE A 231 -1.74 -5.83 0.04
C PHE A 231 -0.42 -6.13 -0.67
N ILE A 232 -0.38 -5.80 -1.97
CA ILE A 232 0.86 -5.57 -2.69
C ILE A 232 1.09 -4.06 -2.85
N LYS A 233 2.28 -3.59 -2.47
CA LYS A 233 2.69 -2.17 -2.49
C LYS A 233 3.83 -1.96 -3.48
N THR A 234 3.75 -0.89 -4.28
CA THR A 234 4.74 -0.65 -5.35
C THR A 234 6.14 -0.42 -4.79
N SER A 235 6.29 0.57 -3.90
CA SER A 235 7.60 1.16 -3.61
C SER A 235 7.70 1.66 -2.18
N THR A 236 8.93 1.80 -1.68
CA THR A 236 9.23 2.42 -0.38
C THR A 236 9.04 3.94 -0.41
N GLY A 237 9.06 4.54 -1.60
CA GLY A 237 9.11 5.99 -1.80
C GLY A 237 10.52 6.59 -1.64
N LYS A 238 11.53 5.75 -1.33
CA LYS A 238 12.93 6.17 -1.16
C LYS A 238 13.80 5.89 -2.40
N VAL A 239 13.29 5.12 -3.37
CA VAL A 239 13.93 4.82 -4.66
C VAL A 239 13.09 5.37 -5.82
N GLN A 240 13.74 5.75 -6.91
CA GLN A 240 13.10 6.18 -8.15
C GLN A 240 13.51 5.27 -9.33
N PRO A 241 12.60 4.96 -10.28
CA PRO A 241 11.19 5.35 -10.29
C PRO A 241 10.38 4.61 -9.21
N ALA A 242 9.50 5.34 -8.53
CA ALA A 242 8.58 4.78 -7.54
C ALA A 242 7.29 4.23 -8.23
N ALA A 243 6.09 4.57 -7.73
CA ALA A 243 4.86 4.18 -8.40
C ALA A 243 4.71 4.85 -9.77
N THR A 244 4.37 4.04 -10.78
CA THR A 244 3.91 4.51 -12.09
C THR A 244 2.54 3.91 -12.40
N LEU A 245 1.78 4.58 -13.28
CA LEU A 245 0.47 4.10 -13.69
C LEU A 245 0.52 2.72 -14.38
N PRO A 246 1.48 2.42 -15.30
CA PRO A 246 1.64 1.08 -15.87
C PRO A 246 1.92 0.00 -14.83
N THR A 247 2.83 0.27 -13.88
CA THR A 247 3.16 -0.66 -12.79
C THR A 247 1.93 -0.95 -11.93
N THR A 248 1.16 0.08 -11.61
CA THR A 248 -0.03 -0.07 -10.76
C THR A 248 -1.15 -0.79 -11.51
N LEU A 249 -1.34 -0.50 -12.80
CA LEU A 249 -2.25 -1.25 -13.67
C LEU A 249 -1.90 -2.75 -13.68
N LEU A 250 -0.62 -3.11 -13.85
CA LEU A 250 -0.18 -4.50 -13.82
C LEU A 250 -0.46 -5.19 -12.47
N MET A 251 -0.25 -4.48 -11.36
CA MET A 251 -0.57 -5.00 -10.03
C MET A 251 -2.10 -5.18 -9.85
N LEU A 252 -2.91 -4.26 -10.38
CA LEU A 252 -4.37 -4.37 -10.38
C LEU A 252 -4.85 -5.55 -11.24
N GLU A 253 -4.26 -5.78 -12.40
CA GLU A 253 -4.51 -6.98 -13.22
C GLU A 253 -4.13 -8.26 -12.47
N THR A 254 -3.04 -8.23 -11.71
CA THR A 254 -2.61 -9.38 -10.89
C THR A 254 -3.63 -9.71 -9.81
N VAL A 255 -4.11 -8.74 -9.03
CA VAL A 255 -5.13 -9.00 -7.99
C VAL A 255 -6.50 -9.35 -8.58
N ARG A 256 -6.84 -8.82 -9.77
CA ARG A 256 -8.03 -9.24 -10.52
C ARG A 256 -7.96 -10.72 -10.88
N ASP A 257 -6.82 -11.15 -11.43
CA ASP A 257 -6.63 -12.52 -11.87
C ASP A 257 -6.57 -13.48 -10.67
N TRP A 258 -5.98 -13.05 -9.54
CA TRP A 258 -6.08 -13.76 -8.26
C TRP A 258 -7.54 -13.94 -7.83
N HIS A 259 -8.31 -12.85 -7.72
CA HIS A 259 -9.71 -12.89 -7.31
C HIS A 259 -10.58 -13.77 -8.21
N ARG A 260 -10.35 -13.76 -9.54
CA ARG A 260 -11.05 -14.65 -10.47
C ARG A 260 -10.74 -16.13 -10.24
N GLY A 261 -9.52 -16.45 -9.79
CA GLY A 261 -9.10 -17.82 -9.53
C GLY A 261 -9.49 -18.33 -8.14
N THR A 262 -9.49 -17.47 -7.13
CA THR A 262 -9.61 -17.87 -5.71
C THR A 262 -10.86 -17.34 -5.02
N GLY A 263 -11.50 -16.29 -5.55
CA GLY A 263 -12.56 -15.54 -4.89
C GLY A 263 -12.06 -14.57 -3.80
N GLU A 264 -10.75 -14.50 -3.55
CA GLU A 264 -10.16 -13.62 -2.54
C GLU A 264 -9.78 -12.26 -3.14
N LYS A 265 -10.05 -11.18 -2.40
CA LYS A 265 -9.67 -9.83 -2.80
C LYS A 265 -8.40 -9.41 -2.10
N ILE A 266 -7.43 -8.92 -2.88
CA ILE A 266 -6.16 -8.40 -2.39
C ILE A 266 -6.08 -6.90 -2.68
N GLY A 267 -5.54 -6.16 -1.72
CA GLY A 267 -5.36 -4.72 -1.85
C GLY A 267 -4.15 -4.31 -2.69
N VAL A 268 -4.22 -3.12 -3.29
CA VAL A 268 -3.09 -2.51 -4.02
C VAL A 268 -2.77 -1.14 -3.44
N LYS A 269 -1.50 -0.89 -3.15
CA LYS A 269 -1.01 0.40 -2.64
C LYS A 269 0.09 0.98 -3.53
N PRO A 270 -0.23 1.84 -4.51
CA PRO A 270 0.79 2.67 -5.13
C PRO A 270 1.37 3.67 -4.12
N ALA A 271 2.70 3.77 -4.07
CA ALA A 271 3.40 4.66 -3.17
C ALA A 271 4.60 5.37 -3.84
N GLY A 272 4.76 6.65 -3.52
CA GLY A 272 5.83 7.49 -4.04
C GLY A 272 5.55 8.06 -5.44
N GLY A 273 5.84 9.36 -5.63
CA GLY A 273 5.73 10.03 -6.93
C GLY A 273 4.34 10.61 -7.27
N ILE A 274 3.27 10.21 -6.58
CA ILE A 274 1.91 10.72 -6.78
C ILE A 274 1.73 12.00 -5.93
N ARG A 275 1.79 13.16 -6.58
CA ARG A 275 1.79 14.47 -5.89
C ARG A 275 0.58 15.35 -6.18
N THR A 276 -0.18 15.05 -7.24
CA THR A 276 -1.31 15.87 -7.64
C THR A 276 -2.60 15.07 -7.63
N SER A 277 -3.69 15.73 -7.27
CA SER A 277 -5.07 15.27 -7.40
C SER A 277 -5.39 14.82 -8.83
N LYS A 278 -4.89 15.53 -9.85
CA LYS A 278 -5.05 15.14 -11.25
C LYS A 278 -4.43 13.77 -11.52
N ASP A 279 -3.24 13.50 -10.98
CA ASP A 279 -2.62 12.20 -11.11
C ASP A 279 -3.36 11.13 -10.30
N ALA A 280 -3.73 11.42 -9.06
CA ALA A 280 -4.48 10.50 -8.21
C ALA A 280 -5.84 10.09 -8.82
N VAL A 281 -6.54 11.01 -9.51
CA VAL A 281 -7.77 10.69 -10.26
C VAL A 281 -7.52 9.64 -11.34
N LYS A 282 -6.36 9.67 -12.04
CA LYS A 282 -6.02 8.65 -13.04
C LYS A 282 -5.96 7.26 -12.39
N TYR A 283 -5.39 7.17 -11.19
CA TYR A 283 -5.34 5.91 -10.45
C TYR A 283 -6.74 5.42 -10.07
N LEU A 284 -7.65 6.30 -9.60
CA LEU A 284 -9.03 5.89 -9.32
C LEU A 284 -9.72 5.32 -10.56
N VAL A 285 -9.54 5.96 -11.73
CA VAL A 285 -10.06 5.44 -13.00
C VAL A 285 -9.45 4.09 -13.33
N THR A 286 -8.13 3.94 -13.19
CA THR A 286 -7.45 2.68 -13.43
C THR A 286 -7.96 1.56 -12.52
N VAL A 287 -8.23 1.84 -11.25
CA VAL A 287 -8.85 0.87 -10.33
C VAL A 287 -10.25 0.48 -10.82
N ALA A 288 -11.14 1.47 -11.00
CA ALA A 288 -12.51 1.23 -11.39
C ALA A 288 -12.65 0.45 -12.71
N GLU A 289 -11.81 0.75 -13.71
CA GLU A 289 -11.83 0.09 -15.02
C GLU A 289 -11.13 -1.27 -15.06
N THR A 290 -10.35 -1.62 -14.04
CA THR A 290 -9.57 -2.88 -14.04
C THR A 290 -10.13 -3.92 -13.08
N VAL A 291 -10.45 -3.51 -11.85
CA VAL A 291 -10.93 -4.36 -10.76
C VAL A 291 -12.33 -3.98 -10.27
N GLY A 292 -12.89 -2.87 -10.75
CA GLY A 292 -14.22 -2.39 -10.35
C GLY A 292 -14.19 -1.35 -9.23
N GLU A 293 -15.28 -0.60 -9.10
CA GLU A 293 -15.41 0.44 -8.07
C GLU A 293 -15.43 -0.13 -6.64
N GLU A 294 -15.73 -1.42 -6.47
CA GLU A 294 -15.68 -2.08 -5.17
C GLU A 294 -14.28 -2.13 -4.55
N TRP A 295 -13.22 -1.98 -5.35
CA TRP A 295 -11.84 -1.83 -4.85
C TRP A 295 -11.51 -0.44 -4.34
N LEU A 296 -12.38 0.56 -4.54
CA LEU A 296 -12.20 1.93 -4.05
C LEU A 296 -12.57 2.06 -2.55
N GLN A 297 -12.14 1.09 -1.76
CA GLN A 297 -12.34 1.03 -0.32
C GLN A 297 -10.98 0.97 0.40
N PRO A 298 -10.85 1.53 1.61
CA PRO A 298 -9.60 1.50 2.37
C PRO A 298 -8.96 0.12 2.49
N HIS A 299 -9.70 -0.95 2.77
CA HIS A 299 -9.12 -2.31 2.83
C HIS A 299 -8.68 -2.91 1.48
N LEU A 300 -8.91 -2.24 0.33
CA LEU A 300 -8.56 -2.75 -1.00
C LEU A 300 -7.69 -1.81 -1.85
N PHE A 301 -7.65 -0.51 -1.53
CA PHE A 301 -6.79 0.41 -2.26
C PHE A 301 -6.30 1.54 -1.37
N ARG A 302 -5.01 1.88 -1.47
CA ARG A 302 -4.40 2.99 -0.71
C ARG A 302 -3.43 3.81 -1.55
N PHE A 303 -3.33 5.10 -1.29
CA PHE A 303 -2.23 5.95 -1.76
C PHE A 303 -1.19 6.11 -0.66
N GLY A 304 0.03 5.60 -0.86
CA GLY A 304 1.15 5.95 0.00
C GLY A 304 1.71 7.32 -0.38
N ALA A 305 1.40 8.36 0.42
CA ALA A 305 1.76 9.73 0.08
C ALA A 305 2.17 10.57 1.28
N SER A 306 3.22 11.37 1.09
CA SER A 306 3.64 12.41 2.03
C SER A 306 3.23 13.81 1.61
N SER A 307 2.89 14.05 0.33
CA SER A 307 2.58 15.41 -0.17
C SER A 307 1.30 15.51 -1.01
N LEU A 308 0.58 14.40 -1.25
CA LEU A 308 -0.62 14.39 -2.10
C LEU A 308 -1.78 15.13 -1.44
N LEU A 309 -1.94 14.98 -0.12
CA LEU A 309 -3.07 15.50 0.62
C LEU A 309 -3.22 17.01 0.41
N ASN A 310 -2.11 17.76 0.46
CA ASN A 310 -2.11 19.20 0.26
C ASN A 310 -2.68 19.63 -1.09
N ASP A 311 -2.24 19.02 -2.20
CA ASP A 311 -2.80 19.38 -3.52
C ASP A 311 -4.30 19.04 -3.61
N VAL A 312 -4.72 17.92 -3.03
CA VAL A 312 -6.13 17.49 -3.01
C VAL A 312 -6.99 18.50 -2.23
N LEU A 313 -6.53 18.96 -1.07
CA LEU A 313 -7.21 19.98 -0.27
C LEU A 313 -7.32 21.31 -1.03
N LEU A 314 -6.26 21.77 -1.69
CA LEU A 314 -6.30 22.98 -2.52
C LEU A 314 -7.32 22.86 -3.66
N GLN A 315 -7.42 21.70 -4.31
CA GLN A 315 -8.44 21.48 -5.34
C GLN A 315 -9.86 21.42 -4.77
N ARG A 316 -10.02 20.87 -3.56
CA ARG A 316 -11.31 20.79 -2.88
C ARG A 316 -11.80 22.18 -2.48
N GLN A 317 -10.94 22.98 -1.84
CA GLN A 317 -11.23 24.39 -1.51
C GLN A 317 -11.58 25.21 -2.75
N LYS A 318 -10.86 25.02 -3.86
CA LYS A 318 -11.17 25.69 -5.12
C LYS A 318 -12.56 25.35 -5.66
N LEU A 319 -12.98 24.08 -5.56
CA LEU A 319 -14.32 23.67 -6.00
C LEU A 319 -15.42 24.34 -5.18
N THR A 320 -15.20 24.51 -3.87
CA THR A 320 -16.18 25.12 -2.97
C THR A 320 -16.21 26.65 -3.10
N THR A 321 -15.05 27.30 -3.19
CA THR A 321 -14.94 28.77 -3.14
C THR A 321 -14.92 29.44 -4.51
N GLY A 322 -14.62 28.70 -5.58
CA GLY A 322 -14.39 29.24 -6.91
C GLY A 322 -13.02 29.92 -7.12
N HIS A 323 -12.21 30.09 -6.05
CA HIS A 323 -10.91 30.75 -6.10
C HIS A 323 -9.76 29.78 -5.86
N TYR A 324 -8.60 30.04 -6.47
CA TYR A 324 -7.40 29.26 -6.17
C TYR A 324 -6.88 29.65 -4.78
N SER A 325 -6.72 28.65 -3.92
CA SER A 325 -6.07 28.79 -2.62
C SER A 325 -4.55 28.60 -2.77
N GLY A 326 -3.78 29.09 -1.79
CA GLY A 326 -2.32 29.02 -1.76
C GLY A 326 -1.77 28.05 -0.70
N PRO A 327 -0.47 27.73 -0.72
CA PRO A 327 0.16 26.86 0.28
C PRO A 327 -0.04 27.31 1.73
N ASP A 328 -0.21 28.61 1.97
CA ASP A 328 -0.39 29.20 3.31
C ASP A 328 -1.73 28.82 3.97
N TYR A 329 -2.67 28.26 3.19
CA TYR A 329 -4.00 27.86 3.67
C TYR A 329 -4.12 26.37 3.99
N VAL A 330 -3.02 25.62 3.83
CA VAL A 330 -2.92 24.21 4.20
C VAL A 330 -1.68 24.01 5.08
N THR A 331 -1.76 23.11 6.06
CA THR A 331 -0.60 22.80 6.90
C THR A 331 0.48 22.11 6.07
N ILE A 332 1.75 22.49 6.27
CA ILE A 332 2.88 21.83 5.57
C ILE A 332 3.05 20.41 6.13
N ASP A 333 3.25 19.45 5.22
CA ASP A 333 3.38 18.03 5.55
C ASP A 333 4.61 17.70 6.40
#